data_AF-A0A9D6F9Q0-F1
#
_entry.id   AF-A0A9D6F9Q0-F1
#
_cell.length_a   1.000
_cell.length_b   1.000
_cell.length_c   1.000
_cell.angle_alpha   90.00
_cell.angle_beta   90.00
_cell.angle_gamma   90.00
#
_symmetry.space_group_name_H-M   'P 1'
#
loop_
_entity.id
_entity.type
_entity.pdbx_description
1 polymer ?
#
loop_
_entity_poly.entity_id
_entity_poly.type
_entity_poly.pdbx_seq_one_letter_code
_entity_poly.pdbx_strand_id
1 'polypeptide(L)'
;MAQKKRNPGLYATFQTNQGTIVCQLFEKEAPITVKNFVDLAEGNKEYKDPKTGAMKKSRYYDGLIFHRVIPDFMIQGGDPTGTGSGGPGYKFKNEYTASLKFDKAGRLAMANAGRDTNGSQFFITEVAVGLEAQDYTIFGQCSEG
;
A
#
# COMPACT_ATOMS: atom_id res chain seq x y z
N MET A 1 14.51 4.82 -23.44
CA MET A 1 14.72 4.96 -21.98
C MET A 1 15.36 3.68 -21.48
N ALA A 2 16.52 3.74 -20.83
CA ALA A 2 17.19 2.55 -20.33
C ALA A 2 16.38 1.97 -19.17
N GLN A 3 15.95 0.72 -19.29
CA GLN A 3 15.25 0.01 -18.23
C GLN A 3 16.27 -0.25 -17.11
N LYS A 4 16.15 0.48 -15.99
CA LYS A 4 17.00 0.28 -14.81
C LYS A 4 16.93 -1.21 -14.45
N LYS A 5 18.08 -1.91 -14.44
CA LYS A 5 18.12 -3.33 -14.17
C LYS A 5 17.78 -3.55 -12.69
N ARG A 6 16.56 -4.02 -12.42
CA ARG A 6 16.06 -4.27 -11.06
C ARG A 6 16.59 -5.59 -10.53
N ASN A 7 16.74 -5.67 -9.20
CA ASN A 7 17.04 -6.95 -8.55
C ASN A 7 15.85 -7.91 -8.72
N PRO A 8 16.07 -9.23 -8.75
CA PRO A 8 14.98 -10.19 -8.77
C PRO A 8 14.01 -9.98 -7.60
N GLY A 9 12.70 -10.04 -7.87
CA GLY A 9 11.65 -9.87 -6.86
C GLY A 9 10.32 -9.45 -7.48
N LEU A 10 9.28 -9.39 -6.65
CA LEU A 10 7.98 -8.84 -7.02
C LEU A 10 7.96 -7.32 -6.88
N TYR A 11 7.37 -6.64 -7.87
CA TYR A 11 7.27 -5.19 -7.91
C TYR A 11 5.84 -4.75 -8.19
N ALA A 12 5.41 -3.70 -7.50
CA ALA A 12 4.22 -2.93 -7.82
C ALA A 12 4.62 -1.67 -8.59
N THR A 13 3.89 -1.38 -9.67
CA THR A 13 4.06 -0.15 -10.45
C THR A 13 2.79 0.68 -10.35
N PHE A 14 2.88 1.83 -9.67
CA PHE A 14 1.79 2.80 -9.58
C PHE A 14 1.90 3.74 -10.78
N GLN A 15 0.96 3.64 -11.71
CA GLN A 15 0.81 4.60 -12.80
C GLN A 15 -0.12 5.72 -12.31
N THR A 16 0.44 6.91 -12.12
CA THR A 16 -0.31 8.08 -11.65
C THR A 16 -0.31 9.17 -12.71
N ASN A 17 -1.19 10.16 -12.56
CA ASN A 17 -1.16 11.35 -13.41
C ASN A 17 0.05 12.28 -13.15
N GLN A 18 0.85 12.01 -12.10
CA GLN A 18 2.07 12.74 -11.76
C GLN A 18 3.35 11.96 -12.09
N GLY A 19 3.22 10.79 -12.70
CA GLY A 19 4.35 9.92 -13.04
C GLY A 19 4.20 8.50 -12.48
N THR A 20 5.27 7.73 -12.63
CA THR A 20 5.28 6.31 -12.27
C THR A 20 6.11 6.09 -11.02
N ILE A 21 5.54 5.42 -10.02
CA ILE A 21 6.26 5.00 -8.82
C ILE A 21 6.43 3.49 -8.88
N VAL A 22 7.65 2.99 -8.69
CA VAL A 22 7.94 1.55 -8.67
C VAL A 22 8.44 1.15 -7.28
N CYS A 23 7.77 0.16 -6.71
CA CYS A 23 8.06 -0.34 -5.37
C CYS A 23 8.31 -1.84 -5.40
N GLN A 24 9.42 -2.28 -4.81
CA GLN A 24 9.68 -3.68 -4.53
C GLN A 24 8.78 -4.12 -3.36
N LEU A 25 8.16 -5.30 -3.47
CA LEU A 25 7.33 -5.86 -2.42
C LEU A 25 8.11 -6.88 -1.59
N PHE A 26 7.84 -6.88 -0.28
CA PHE A 26 8.53 -7.69 0.73
C PHE A 26 7.74 -8.97 1.04
N GLU A 27 7.66 -9.88 0.07
CA GLU A 27 6.86 -11.11 0.16
C GLU A 27 7.27 -12.03 1.31
N LYS A 28 8.53 -11.97 1.76
CA LYS A 28 9.03 -12.81 2.86
C LYS A 28 8.69 -12.22 4.22
N GLU A 29 8.76 -10.90 4.33
CA GLU A 29 8.56 -10.17 5.59
C GLU A 29 7.08 -9.89 5.88
N ALA A 30 6.24 -9.73 4.84
CA ALA A 30 4.82 -9.44 4.96
C ALA A 30 3.95 -10.22 3.93
N PRO A 31 3.97 -11.57 3.94
CA PRO A 31 3.32 -12.40 2.93
C PRO A 31 1.81 -12.17 2.81
N ILE A 32 1.10 -11.99 3.92
CA ILE A 32 -0.37 -11.81 3.91
C ILE A 32 -0.71 -10.43 3.31
N THR A 33 0.04 -9.40 3.70
CA THR A 33 -0.13 -8.02 3.25
C THR A 33 0.19 -7.89 1.77
N VAL A 34 1.32 -8.45 1.32
CA VAL A 34 1.69 -8.44 -0.09
C VAL A 34 0.66 -9.19 -0.93
N LYS A 35 0.23 -10.39 -0.50
CA LYS A 35 -0.82 -11.14 -1.19
C LYS A 35 -2.12 -10.34 -1.28
N ASN A 36 -2.54 -9.72 -0.18
CA ASN A 36 -3.74 -8.87 -0.15
C ASN A 36 -3.65 -7.72 -1.15
N PHE A 37 -2.54 -6.99 -1.14
CA PHE A 37 -2.31 -5.85 -2.02
C PHE A 37 -2.31 -6.28 -3.49
N VAL A 38 -1.59 -7.35 -3.83
CA VAL A 38 -1.49 -7.87 -5.21
C VAL A 38 -2.85 -8.39 -5.69
N ASP A 39 -3.56 -9.17 -4.88
CA ASP A 39 -4.87 -9.69 -5.30
C ASP A 39 -5.90 -8.58 -5.49
N LEU A 40 -5.84 -7.49 -4.71
CA LEU A 40 -6.66 -6.31 -4.94
C LEU A 40 -6.25 -5.57 -6.23
N ALA A 41 -4.95 -5.38 -6.46
CA ALA A 41 -4.43 -4.69 -7.64
C ALA A 41 -4.77 -5.43 -8.95
N GLU A 42 -4.65 -6.76 -8.96
CA GLU A 42 -4.96 -7.60 -10.12
C GLU A 42 -6.46 -7.96 -10.24
N GLY A 43 -7.27 -7.62 -9.24
CA GLY A 43 -8.70 -7.95 -9.21
C GLY A 43 -9.00 -9.42 -8.96
N ASN A 44 -8.09 -10.14 -8.31
CA ASN A 44 -8.24 -11.53 -7.91
C ASN A 44 -8.99 -11.71 -6.58
N LYS A 45 -9.13 -10.64 -5.79
CA LYS A 45 -9.85 -10.65 -4.51
C LYS A 45 -11.13 -9.85 -4.55
N GLU A 46 -12.19 -10.43 -3.99
CA GLU A 46 -13.47 -9.74 -3.84
C GLU A 46 -13.41 -8.69 -2.73
N TYR A 47 -14.15 -7.61 -2.93
CA TYR A 47 -14.28 -6.52 -1.98
C TYR A 47 -15.71 -6.00 -1.96
N LYS A 48 -16.10 -5.38 -0.84
CA LYS A 48 -17.40 -4.73 -0.72
C LYS A 48 -17.34 -3.35 -1.36
N ASP A 49 -18.18 -3.11 -2.37
CA ASP A 49 -18.31 -1.80 -3.00
C ASP A 49 -18.91 -0.82 -1.98
N PRO A 50 -18.24 0.29 -1.66
CA PRO A 50 -18.71 1.23 -0.64
C PRO A 50 -19.96 2.01 -1.08
N LYS A 51 -20.24 2.12 -2.38
CA LYS A 51 -21.41 2.84 -2.92
C LYS A 51 -22.65 1.98 -2.93
N THR A 52 -22.50 0.72 -3.35
CA THR A 52 -23.66 -0.19 -3.55
C THR A 52 -23.82 -1.20 -2.42
N GLY A 53 -22.77 -1.45 -1.63
CA GLY A 53 -22.72 -2.49 -0.62
C GLY A 53 -22.58 -3.91 -1.19
N ALA A 54 -22.58 -4.09 -2.51
CA ALA A 54 -22.45 -5.38 -3.17
C ALA A 54 -21.00 -5.88 -3.16
N MET A 55 -20.83 -7.20 -3.26
CA MET A 55 -19.51 -7.79 -3.49
C MET A 55 -19.11 -7.57 -4.96
N LYS A 56 -17.88 -7.13 -5.17
CA LYS A 56 -17.31 -6.84 -6.48
C LYS A 56 -15.92 -7.46 -6.60
N LYS A 57 -15.57 -7.86 -7.82
CA LYS A 57 -14.25 -8.39 -8.18
C LYS A 57 -13.74 -7.67 -9.42
N SER A 58 -12.76 -6.79 -9.24
CA SER A 58 -12.14 -6.00 -10.31
C SER A 58 -10.80 -5.44 -9.81
N ARG A 59 -9.97 -4.89 -10.70
CA ARG A 59 -8.78 -4.13 -10.30
C ARG A 59 -9.20 -3.01 -9.34
N TYR A 60 -8.77 -3.11 -8.08
CA TYR A 60 -9.33 -2.34 -6.98
C TYR A 60 -8.79 -0.90 -6.93
N TYR A 61 -7.50 -0.74 -7.24
CA TYR A 61 -6.78 0.52 -7.08
C TYR A 61 -6.89 1.46 -8.30
N ASP A 62 -7.41 0.95 -9.42
CA ASP A 62 -7.53 1.73 -10.66
C ASP A 62 -8.50 2.90 -10.47
N GLY A 63 -8.03 4.11 -10.83
CA GLY A 63 -8.81 5.34 -10.70
C GLY A 63 -8.90 5.91 -9.28
N LEU A 64 -8.24 5.29 -8.30
CA LEU A 64 -8.17 5.83 -6.95
C LEU A 64 -7.16 6.98 -6.85
N ILE A 65 -7.30 7.80 -5.81
CA ILE A 65 -6.46 8.96 -5.56
C ILE A 65 -5.59 8.79 -4.31
N PHE A 66 -4.51 9.57 -4.24
CA PHE A 66 -3.87 9.88 -2.97
C PHE A 66 -4.67 10.99 -2.28
N HIS A 67 -5.55 10.60 -1.35
CA HIS A 67 -6.49 11.52 -0.71
C HIS A 67 -5.86 12.32 0.44
N ARG A 68 -4.67 11.91 0.91
CA ARG A 68 -3.95 12.61 1.98
C ARG A 68 -2.47 12.69 1.63
N VAL A 69 -1.97 13.91 1.48
CA VAL A 69 -0.59 14.24 1.13
C VAL A 69 -0.07 15.18 2.20
N ILE A 70 1.00 14.79 2.89
CA ILE A 70 1.66 15.61 3.91
C ILE A 70 3.13 15.72 3.54
N PRO A 71 3.58 16.91 3.11
CA PRO A 71 4.98 17.14 2.77
C PRO A 71 5.92 16.74 3.91
N ASP A 72 7.06 16.17 3.55
CA ASP A 72 8.09 15.71 4.51
C ASP A 72 7.57 14.64 5.48
N PHE A 73 6.53 13.91 5.06
CA PHE A 73 5.98 12.81 5.83
C PHE A 73 5.58 11.65 4.93
N MET A 74 4.44 11.74 4.25
CA MET A 74 3.91 10.65 3.44
C MET A 74 2.79 11.07 2.48
N ILE A 75 2.54 10.19 1.51
CA ILE A 75 1.34 10.18 0.67
C ILE A 75 0.51 8.92 0.98
N GLN A 76 -0.80 9.06 1.16
CA GLN A 76 -1.71 7.97 1.51
C GLN A 76 -2.84 7.83 0.48
N GLY A 77 -3.11 6.59 0.09
CA GLY A 77 -4.09 6.22 -0.93
C GLY A 77 -4.75 4.88 -0.63
N GLY A 78 -5.44 4.31 -1.64
CA GLY A 78 -6.08 2.99 -1.53
C GLY A 78 -7.46 2.99 -0.88
N ASP A 79 -8.10 4.16 -0.75
CA ASP A 79 -9.50 4.29 -0.34
C ASP A 79 -10.41 4.49 -1.58
N PRO A 80 -11.35 3.56 -1.87
CA PRO A 80 -12.28 3.67 -3.00
C PRO A 80 -13.27 4.85 -2.90
N THR A 81 -13.44 5.41 -1.71
CA THR A 81 -14.27 6.60 -1.47
C THR A 81 -13.47 7.89 -1.51
N GLY A 82 -12.13 7.82 -1.40
CA GLY A 82 -11.26 8.99 -1.30
C GLY A 82 -11.44 9.82 -0.01
N THR A 83 -12.12 9.29 1.01
CA THR A 83 -12.44 10.02 2.26
C THR A 83 -11.45 9.75 3.40
N GLY A 84 -10.63 8.71 3.27
CA GLY A 84 -9.79 8.15 4.32
C GLY A 84 -10.51 7.15 5.23
N SER A 85 -11.82 6.97 5.10
CA SER A 85 -12.62 6.07 5.95
C SER A 85 -13.05 4.78 5.25
N GLY A 86 -12.85 4.66 3.93
CA GLY A 86 -13.25 3.48 3.18
C GLY A 86 -12.23 2.35 3.24
N GLY A 87 -12.59 1.21 2.63
CA GLY A 87 -11.77 0.02 2.59
C GLY A 87 -12.42 -1.10 1.80
N PRO A 88 -11.87 -2.33 1.84
CA PRO A 88 -12.32 -3.43 1.00
C PRO A 88 -13.47 -4.24 1.64
N GLY A 89 -13.98 -3.80 2.80
CA GLY A 89 -15.05 -4.47 3.54
C GLY A 89 -14.58 -5.53 4.55
N TYR A 90 -13.28 -5.66 4.76
CA TYR A 90 -12.69 -6.58 5.75
C TYR A 90 -11.44 -5.96 6.38
N LYS A 91 -10.95 -6.59 7.45
CA LYS A 91 -9.73 -6.23 8.17
C LYS A 91 -8.82 -7.45 8.35
N PHE A 92 -7.52 -7.23 8.44
CA PHE A 92 -6.54 -8.28 8.75
C PHE A 92 -5.38 -7.78 9.62
N LYS A 93 -4.66 -8.74 10.20
CA LYS A 93 -3.60 -8.51 11.19
C LYS A 93 -2.38 -7.79 10.62
N ASN A 94 -1.63 -7.11 11.48
CA ASN A 94 -0.32 -6.57 11.14
C ASN A 94 0.70 -7.69 10.96
N GLU A 95 1.71 -7.43 10.11
CA GLU A 95 2.91 -8.25 9.97
C GLU A 95 4.10 -7.36 10.27
N TYR A 96 5.02 -7.87 11.09
CA TYR A 96 6.16 -7.09 11.57
C TYR A 96 7.40 -7.96 11.64
N THR A 97 8.52 -7.37 11.24
CA THR A 97 9.85 -7.94 11.41
C THR A 97 10.79 -6.85 11.93
N ALA A 98 11.69 -7.19 12.85
CA ALA A 98 12.59 -6.22 13.47
C ALA A 98 13.61 -5.59 12.49
N SER A 99 13.78 -6.19 11.32
CA SER A 99 14.64 -5.70 10.24
C SER A 99 14.03 -4.55 9.44
N LEU A 100 12.70 -4.37 9.48
CA LEU A 100 12.01 -3.31 8.76
C LEU A 100 11.66 -2.16 9.70
N LYS A 101 12.10 -0.95 9.34
CA LYS A 101 11.88 0.28 10.10
C LYS A 101 11.54 1.42 9.15
N PHE A 102 10.91 2.46 9.67
CA PHE A 102 10.66 3.71 8.96
C PHE A 102 11.89 4.63 8.97
N ASP A 103 13.05 4.06 8.69
CA ASP A 103 14.38 4.68 8.77
C ASP A 103 14.81 5.42 7.50
N LYS A 104 13.98 5.41 6.46
CA LYS A 104 14.27 6.02 5.15
C LYS A 104 13.00 6.36 4.39
N ALA A 105 13.17 7.21 3.38
CA ALA A 105 12.14 7.52 2.38
C ALA A 105 11.69 6.29 1.59
N GLY A 106 10.49 6.35 1.05
CA GLY A 106 9.93 5.37 0.12
C GLY A 106 9.42 4.08 0.77
N ARG A 107 9.22 4.04 2.10
CA ARG A 107 8.62 2.87 2.73
C ARG A 107 7.15 2.78 2.32
N LEU A 108 6.78 1.66 1.72
CA LEU A 108 5.39 1.32 1.41
C LEU A 108 4.83 0.53 2.59
N ALA A 109 3.78 1.06 3.22
CA ALA A 109 3.20 0.49 4.43
C ALA A 109 1.67 0.59 4.46
N MET A 110 1.02 -0.29 5.22
CA MET A 110 -0.44 -0.27 5.38
C MET A 110 -0.88 0.86 6.30
N ALA A 111 -1.88 1.63 5.87
CA ALA A 111 -2.63 2.50 6.77
C ALA A 111 -3.67 1.67 7.53
N ASN A 112 -3.94 2.04 8.78
CA ASN A 112 -4.91 1.36 9.63
C ASN A 112 -5.53 2.33 10.65
N ALA A 113 -6.56 1.87 11.36
CA ALA A 113 -7.26 2.60 12.42
C ALA A 113 -6.89 2.03 13.81
N GLY A 114 -5.64 1.59 13.97
CA GLY A 114 -5.15 0.81 15.10
C GLY A 114 -4.69 -0.59 14.67
N ARG A 115 -3.92 -1.24 15.53
CA ARG A 115 -3.33 -2.56 15.27
C ARG A 115 -4.38 -3.57 14.80
N ASP A 116 -3.98 -4.41 13.86
CA ASP A 116 -4.77 -5.47 13.25
C ASP A 116 -6.04 -5.01 12.50
N THR A 117 -6.05 -3.76 12.03
CA THR A 117 -7.15 -3.21 11.23
C THR A 117 -6.77 -2.88 9.79
N ASN A 118 -5.76 -3.56 9.25
CA ASN A 118 -5.32 -3.36 7.87
C ASN A 118 -6.44 -3.72 6.89
N GLY A 119 -6.61 -2.92 5.84
CA GLY A 119 -7.64 -3.12 4.81
C GLY A 119 -7.03 -3.01 3.41
N SER A 120 -7.26 -1.89 2.75
CA SER A 120 -6.73 -1.60 1.41
C SER A 120 -5.84 -0.37 1.35
N GLN A 121 -6.00 0.53 2.31
CA GLN A 121 -5.28 1.80 2.34
C GLN A 121 -3.81 1.58 2.66
N PHE A 122 -2.96 2.30 1.95
CA PHE A 122 -1.51 2.25 2.12
C PHE A 122 -0.96 3.68 2.08
N PHE A 123 0.27 3.84 2.56
CA PHE A 123 1.03 5.06 2.41
C PHE A 123 2.45 4.79 1.96
N ILE A 124 3.06 5.81 1.36
CA ILE A 124 4.46 5.84 0.95
C ILE A 124 5.12 6.99 1.70
N THR A 125 6.17 6.72 2.47
CA THR A 125 6.89 7.77 3.19
C THR A 125 7.75 8.62 2.25
N GLU A 126 7.82 9.93 2.48
CA GLU A 126 8.69 10.84 1.74
C GLU A 126 10.08 10.92 2.37
N VAL A 127 10.18 10.70 3.68
CA VAL A 127 11.40 10.76 4.49
C VAL A 127 11.42 9.62 5.52
N ALA A 128 12.49 9.54 6.32
CA ALA A 128 12.47 8.73 7.54
C ALA A 128 11.46 9.34 8.54
N VAL A 129 10.65 8.50 9.18
CA VAL A 129 9.58 8.97 10.08
C VAL A 129 9.59 8.17 11.38
N GLY A 130 9.22 8.82 12.48
CA GLY A 130 9.17 8.20 13.82
C GLY A 130 7.98 7.28 14.06
N LEU A 131 7.53 6.55 13.02
CA LEU A 131 6.49 5.55 13.15
C LEU A 131 7.08 4.22 13.60
N GLU A 132 6.31 3.47 14.36
CA GLU A 132 6.69 2.15 14.83
C GLU A 132 6.23 1.06 13.83
N ALA A 133 7.17 0.25 13.36
CA ALA A 133 6.89 -0.81 12.38
C ALA A 133 5.98 -1.93 12.93
N GLN A 134 5.86 -2.04 14.25
CA GLN A 134 4.89 -2.94 14.89
C GLN A 134 3.44 -2.46 14.74
N ASP A 135 3.23 -1.16 14.49
CA ASP A 135 1.90 -0.55 14.40
C ASP A 135 1.46 -0.37 12.95
N TYR A 136 2.40 -0.28 12.01
CA TYR A 136 2.14 -0.18 10.58
C TYR A 136 3.00 -1.19 9.80
N THR A 137 2.35 -2.16 9.16
CA THR A 137 3.04 -3.18 8.36
C THR A 137 3.79 -2.55 7.19
N ILE A 138 5.12 -2.58 7.22
CA ILE A 138 5.95 -2.26 6.06
C ILE A 138 5.95 -3.48 5.14
N PHE A 139 5.51 -3.29 3.89
CA PHE A 139 5.41 -4.38 2.91
C PHE A 139 6.10 -4.06 1.57
N GLY A 140 6.79 -2.94 1.47
CA GLY A 140 7.62 -2.65 0.31
C GLY A 140 8.54 -1.44 0.45
N GLN A 141 9.31 -1.21 -0.61
CA GLN A 141 10.21 -0.08 -0.78
C GLN A 141 10.11 0.48 -2.19
N CYS A 142 9.67 1.73 -2.29
CA CYS A 142 9.68 2.53 -3.50
C CYS A 142 11.08 3.11 -3.70
N SER A 143 11.63 2.92 -4.90
CA SER A 143 13.02 3.32 -5.22
C SER A 143 13.17 3.96 -6.60
N GLU A 144 12.09 4.01 -7.38
CA GLU A 144 12.01 4.70 -8.66
C GLU A 144 10.71 5.50 -8.69
N GLY A 145 10.81 6.77 -9.07
CA GLY A 145 9.74 7.77 -9.03
C GLY A 145 10.35 9.15 -9.05
#